data_AF-A0A9E4RBX5-F1
#
_entry.id   AF-A0A9E4RBX5-F1
#
_cell.length_a   1.000
_cell.length_b   1.000
_cell.length_c   1.000
_cell.angle_alpha   90.00
_cell.angle_beta   90.00
_cell.angle_gamma   90.00
#
_symmetry.space_group_name_H-M   'P 1'
#
loop_
_entity.id
_entity.type
_entity.pdbx_description
1 polymer ?
#
loop_
_entity_poly.entity_id
_entity_poly.type
_entity_poly.pdbx_seq_one_letter_code
_entity_poly.pdbx_strand_id
1 'polypeptide(L)' 'MRCRRCRSPRLLQLDKKLPQDNSVFRCQECGFLFSPATGQAGTPSDLGAESRASRTVAVQSGYQTGK' A
#
# COMPACT_ATOMS: atom_id res chain seq x y z
N MET A 1 -10.43 0.64 -14.80
CA MET A 1 -9.48 0.90 -13.71
C MET A 1 -10.22 0.77 -12.38
N ARG A 2 -9.74 -0.03 -11.42
CA ARG A 2 -10.36 -0.19 -10.09
C ARG A 2 -9.29 -0.01 -9.01
N CYS A 3 -9.69 0.40 -7.81
CA CYS A 3 -8.77 0.51 -6.68
C CYS A 3 -8.15 -0.87 -6.36
N ARG A 4 -6.82 -0.96 -6.28
CA ARG A 4 -6.13 -2.23 -5.99
C ARG A 4 -6.39 -2.77 -4.58
N ARG A 5 -6.78 -1.89 -3.64
CA ARG A 5 -7.04 -2.22 -2.23
C ARG A 5 -8.46 -2.71 -1.98
N CYS A 6 -9.48 -1.91 -2.31
CA CYS A 6 -10.89 -2.25 -2.05
C CYS A 6 -11.72 -2.63 -3.30
N ARG A 7 -11.10 -2.72 -4.48
CA ARG A 7 -11.75 -2.99 -5.78
C ARG A 7 -12.83 -1.99 -6.22
N SER A 8 -13.03 -0.91 -5.47
CA SER A 8 -13.99 0.15 -5.82
C SER A 8 -13.67 0.77 -7.19
N PRO A 9 -14.69 1.07 -8.01
CA PRO A 9 -14.52 1.83 -9.25
C PRO A 9 -14.33 3.34 -9.00
N ARG A 10 -14.55 3.84 -7.78
CA ARG A 10 -14.48 5.27 -7.45
C ARG A 10 -13.03 5.73 -7.27
N LEU A 11 -12.44 6.17 -8.38
CA LEU A 11 -11.09 6.71 -8.46
C LEU A 11 -11.14 8.18 -8.88
N LEU A 12 -10.34 9.01 -8.21
CA LEU A 12 -10.13 10.41 -8.54
C LEU A 12 -8.70 10.57 -9.04
N GLN A 13 -8.51 11.08 -10.26
CA GLN A 13 -7.20 11.49 -10.74
C GLN A 13 -6.82 12.80 -10.03
N LEU A 14 -5.62 12.84 -9.46
CA LEU A 14 -5.09 14.05 -8.84
C LEU A 14 -4.38 14.88 -9.91
N ASP A 15 -4.46 16.20 -9.74
CA ASP A 15 -3.73 17.14 -10.58
C ASP A 15 -2.23 16.91 -10.47
N LYS A 16 -1.58 16.94 -11.63
CA LYS A 16 -0.13 16.89 -11.72
C LYS A 16 0.42 18.24 -11.32
N LYS A 17 1.47 18.26 -10.51
CA LYS A 17 2.15 19.50 -10.14
C LYS A 17 2.97 20.03 -11.32
N LEU A 18 3.66 19.14 -12.03
CA LEU A 18 4.41 19.43 -13.24
C LEU A 18 3.90 18.56 -14.40
N PRO A 19 3.97 19.04 -15.66
CA PRO A 19 3.53 18.26 -16.83
C PRO A 19 4.25 16.90 -16.96
N GLN A 20 5.50 16.83 -16.51
CA GLN A 20 6.35 15.64 -16.51
C GLN A 20 6.05 14.65 -15.37
N ASP A 21 5.19 15.01 -14.41
CA ASP A 21 4.86 14.13 -13.31
C ASP A 21 3.97 12.96 -13.77
N ASN A 22 4.08 11.86 -13.03
CA ASN A 22 3.22 10.70 -13.19
C ASN A 22 1.78 11.03 -12.79
N SER A 23 0.81 10.46 -13.50
CA SER A 23 -0.59 10.55 -13.08
C SER A 23 -0.80 9.75 -11.79
N VAL A 24 -1.28 10.42 -10.74
CA VAL A 24 -1.61 9.80 -9.45
C VAL A 24 -3.12 9.69 -9.30
N PHE A 25 -3.60 8.56 -8.79
CA PHE A 25 -5.02 8.31 -8.54
C PHE A 25 -5.27 8.05 -7.06
N ARG A 26 -6.34 8.63 -6.52
CA ARG A 26 -6.84 8.40 -5.16
C ARG A 26 -8.15 7.64 -5.20
N CYS A 27 -8.27 6.57 -4.40
CA CYS A 27 -9.56 5.94 -4.18
C CYS A 27 -10.41 6.79 -3.24
N GLN A 28 -11.64 7.11 -3.65
CA GLN A 28 -12.55 7.91 -2.82
C GLN A 28 -13.14 7.10 -1.67
N GLU A 29 -13.16 5.77 -1.77
CA GLU A 29 -13.72 4.90 -0.72
C GLU A 29 -12.69 4.58 0.39
N CYS A 30 -11.49 4.13 0.02
CA CYS A 30 -10.49 3.69 0.99
C CYS A 30 -9.29 4.63 1.13
N GLY A 31 -9.25 5.73 0.38
CA GLY A 31 -8.16 6.71 0.41
C GLY A 31 -6.85 6.24 -0.23
N PHE A 32 -6.76 5.00 -0.71
CA PHE A 32 -5.54 4.45 -1.29
C PHE A 32 -5.07 5.23 -2.52
N LEU A 33 -3.79 5.62 -2.51
CA LEU A 33 -3.12 6.32 -3.60
C LEU A 33 -2.31 5.34 -4.45
N PHE A 34 -2.38 5.47 -5.77
CA PHE A 34 -1.52 4.72 -6.68
C PHE A 34 -1.29 5.45 -8.00
N SER A 35 -0.15 5.20 -8.61
CA SER A 35 0.20 5.71 -9.94
C SER A 35 0.30 4.53 -10.90
N PRO A 36 -0.52 4.46 -11.97
CA PRO A 36 -0.29 3.50 -13.03
C PRO A 36 1.01 3.88 -13.73
N ALA A 37 2.09 3.15 -13.43
CA ALA A 37 3.39 3.37 -14.04
C ALA A 37 3.29 3.14 -15.56
N THR A 38 3.15 4.22 -16.33
CA THR A 38 3.42 4.20 -17.77
C THR A 38 4.93 4.25 -17.96
N GLY A 39 5.57 3.08 -17.88
CA GLY A 39 6.78 2.78 -18.65
C GLY A 39 8.02 3.66 -18.47
N GLN A 40 8.37 4.13 -17.27
CA GLN A 40 9.76 4.50 -17.02
C GLN A 40 10.20 4.11 -15.60
N ALA A 41 11.21 3.24 -15.57
CA ALA A 41 11.79 2.64 -14.39
C ALA A 41 12.34 3.72 -13.43
N GLY A 42 11.89 3.66 -12.18
CA GLY A 42 12.36 4.57 -11.14
C GLY A 42 11.78 4.19 -9.78
N THR A 43 12.35 3.14 -9.19
CA THR A 43 12.37 2.79 -7.75
C THR A 43 11.03 2.62 -7.00
N PRO A 44 10.83 1.50 -6.28
CA PRO A 44 9.68 1.34 -5.40
C PRO A 44 9.90 2.20 -4.15
N SER A 45 9.37 3.42 -4.12
CA SER A 45 9.08 4.06 -2.84
C SER A 45 7.87 3.36 -2.24
N ASP A 46 8.18 2.26 -1.57
CA ASP A 46 7.53 1.79 -0.36
C ASP A 46 7.31 2.97 0.60
N LEU A 47 6.29 3.79 0.32
CA LEU A 47 5.69 4.65 1.33
C LEU A 47 4.48 3.90 1.85
N GLY A 48 4.79 2.87 2.65
CA GLY A 48 4.18 2.66 3.95
C GLY A 48 2.69 2.98 4.02
N ALA A 49 1.88 2.19 3.31
CA ALA A 49 0.60 1.82 3.88
C ALA A 49 0.92 0.96 5.11
N GLU A 50 1.17 1.60 6.26
CA GLU A 50 1.24 0.95 7.55
C GLU A 50 -0.12 0.33 7.83
N SER A 51 -0.30 -0.88 7.33
CA SER A 51 -1.27 -1.84 7.81
C SER A 51 -0.46 -3.02 8.28
N ARG A 52 0.23 -2.79 9.40
CA ARG A 52 0.75 -3.85 10.27
C ARG A 52 -0.43 -4.56 10.92
N ALA A 53 -1.17 -5.29 10.10
CA ALA A 53 -2.04 -6.36 10.55
C ALA A 53 -1.41 -7.66 10.10
N SER A 54 -1.20 -8.55 11.07
CA SER A 54 -0.80 -9.95 10.93
C SER A 54 0.69 -10.25 10.86
N ARG A 55 1.23 -10.66 12.02
CA ARG A 55 1.72 -12.04 12.19
C ARG A 55 1.87 -12.40 13.67
N THR A 56 0.88 -13.11 14.19
CA THR A 56 0.96 -13.91 15.41
C THR A 56 2.02 -15.00 15.19
N VAL A 57 3.01 -15.09 16.07
CA VAL A 57 3.81 -16.31 16.27
C VAL A 57 3.70 -16.69 17.74
N ALA A 58 2.91 -17.71 18.04
CA ALA A 58 2.94 -18.36 19.33
C ALA A 58 4.26 -19.11 19.45
N VAL A 59 5.09 -18.77 20.45
CA VAL A 59 6.21 -19.62 20.84
C VAL A 59 5.76 -20.40 22.08
N GLN A 60 5.40 -21.67 21.87
CA GLN A 60 5.45 -22.66 22.93
C GLN A 60 6.89 -23.18 22.97
N SER A 61 7.60 -22.93 24.06
CA SER A 61 8.76 -23.76 24.41
C SER A 61 8.84 -23.83 25.93
N GLY A 62 8.35 -24.95 26.46
CA GLY A 62 8.53 -25.30 27.85
C GLY A 62 9.97 -25.73 28.13
N TYR A 63 10.47 -25.36 29.30
CA TYR A 63 11.48 -26.11 30.03
C TYR A 63 11.21 -25.94 31.53
N GLN A 64 10.94 -27.08 32.17
CA GLN A 64 10.87 -27.25 33.62
C GLN A 64 12.28 -27.28 34.24
N THR A 65 12.30 -27.05 35.56
CA THR A 65 13.34 -27.38 36.56
C THR A 65 14.52 -26.39 36.65
N GLY A 66 14.95 -25.90 37.80
CA GLY A 66 14.54 -26.17 39.18
C GLY A 66 15.57 -25.57 40.16
N LYS A 67 15.23 -25.67 41.46
CA LYS A 67 15.94 -25.26 42.68
C LYS A 67 15.64 -23.85 43.17
#